data_AF-A0A2N5YPK6-F1
#
_entry.id   AF-A0A2N5YPK6-F1
#
_cell.length_a   1.000
_cell.length_b   1.000
_cell.length_c   1.000
_cell.angle_alpha   90.00
_cell.angle_beta   90.00
_cell.angle_gamma   90.00
#
_symmetry.space_group_name_H-M   'P 1'
#
loop_
_entity.id
_entity.type
_entity.pdbx_description
1 polymer ?
#
loop_
_entity_poly.entity_id
_entity_poly.type
_entity_poly.pdbx_seq_one_letter_code
_entity_poly.pdbx_strand_id
1 'polypeptide(L)'
;MVKRFFYFLALGGFLVSCASDGGNGSGDEFEVPDSLFEETPLVVSEEVIEDIVENVSSPIEMAALIKSSGVPFSQAYLNKTDNVDGLNTSFKRALNLGVFGADLGYLNMYNKTGSVISYISAIKTLSEELKVGQFFDFGTLKRLATNNTNLDSLMYISVSSFN
;
A
#
# COMPACT_ATOMS: atom_id res chain seq x y z
N MET A 1 9.54 -37.55 45.42
CA MET A 1 9.18 -36.20 44.94
C MET A 1 10.42 -35.43 44.45
N VAL A 2 11.34 -36.09 43.71
CA VAL A 2 12.63 -35.49 43.29
C VAL A 2 12.82 -35.55 41.76
N LYS A 3 12.17 -36.50 41.09
CA LYS A 3 12.23 -36.63 39.62
C LYS A 3 11.49 -35.51 38.85
N ARG A 4 10.50 -34.84 39.48
CA ARG A 4 9.84 -33.66 38.90
C ARG A 4 10.68 -32.39 38.98
N PHE A 5 11.63 -32.32 39.92
CA PHE A 5 12.55 -31.18 40.05
C PHE A 5 13.64 -31.21 38.96
N PHE A 6 14.06 -32.42 38.54
CA PHE A 6 15.00 -32.60 37.43
C PHE A 6 14.44 -32.12 36.07
N TYR A 7 13.12 -32.22 35.85
CA TYR A 7 12.49 -31.69 34.63
C TYR A 7 12.41 -30.16 34.60
N PHE A 8 12.35 -29.50 35.77
CA PHE A 8 12.38 -28.04 35.85
C PHE A 8 13.80 -27.46 35.66
N LEU A 9 14.84 -28.21 36.05
CA LEU A 9 16.23 -27.80 35.83
C LEU A 9 16.67 -27.94 34.36
N ALA A 10 16.01 -28.81 33.58
CA ALA A 10 16.32 -29.05 32.16
C ALA A 10 15.68 -28.02 31.19
N LEU A 11 14.76 -27.16 31.65
CA LEU A 11 14.07 -26.17 30.81
C LEU A 11 14.60 -24.73 30.97
N GLY A 12 15.55 -24.50 31.89
CA GLY A 12 16.13 -23.17 32.17
C GLY A 12 17.42 -22.84 31.40
N GLY A 13 17.91 -23.73 30.54
CA GLY A 13 19.24 -23.64 29.92
C GLY A 13 19.31 -23.04 28.51
N PHE A 14 18.32 -22.25 28.07
CA PHE A 14 18.27 -21.73 26.69
C PHE A 14 18.32 -20.19 26.58
N LEU A 15 18.72 -19.47 27.64
CA LEU A 15 18.72 -18.00 27.65
C LEU A 15 20.08 -17.31 27.84
N VAL A 16 21.22 -17.96 27.57
CA VAL A 16 22.51 -17.26 27.52
C VAL A 16 23.38 -17.82 26.40
N SER A 17 23.17 -17.31 25.18
CA SER A 17 24.12 -17.46 24.08
C SER A 17 24.11 -16.20 23.22
N CYS A 18 24.82 -15.17 23.69
CA CYS A 18 25.70 -14.31 22.91
C CYS A 18 26.34 -13.29 23.88
N ALA A 19 27.42 -13.72 24.53
CA ALA A 19 28.36 -12.86 25.22
C ALA A 19 29.76 -13.48 25.08
N SER A 20 30.38 -13.22 23.92
CA SER A 20 31.79 -13.42 23.57
C SER A 20 31.94 -12.82 22.17
N ASP A 21 32.91 -12.01 21.81
CA ASP A 21 34.14 -11.56 22.45
C ASP A 21 34.57 -10.29 21.71
N GLY A 22 35.33 -9.42 22.38
CA GLY A 22 35.86 -8.20 21.79
C GLY A 22 36.87 -8.51 20.69
N GLY A 23 36.41 -8.52 19.44
CA GLY A 23 37.24 -8.53 18.25
C GLY A 23 37.22 -7.16 17.60
N ASN A 24 38.33 -6.44 17.70
CA ASN A 24 38.61 -5.18 17.02
C ASN A 24 38.61 -5.41 15.49
N GLY A 25 37.43 -5.40 14.88
CA GLY A 25 37.23 -5.41 13.44
C GLY A 25 37.39 -4.00 12.90
N SER A 26 38.51 -3.75 12.23
CA SER A 26 38.72 -2.60 11.36
C SER A 26 37.48 -2.37 10.50
N GLY A 27 36.84 -1.22 10.68
CA GLY A 27 35.80 -0.76 9.80
C GLY A 27 36.40 -0.57 8.41
N ASP A 28 36.13 -1.51 7.52
CA ASP A 28 35.90 -1.15 6.12
C ASP A 28 34.54 -0.44 6.12
N GLU A 29 34.60 0.85 6.46
CA GLU A 29 33.54 1.79 6.20
C GLU A 29 33.34 1.76 4.69
N PHE A 30 32.21 1.21 4.24
CA PHE A 30 31.79 1.34 2.86
C PHE A 30 31.52 2.83 2.63
N GLU A 31 32.57 3.57 2.31
CA GLU A 31 32.52 4.98 1.92
C GLU A 31 31.73 5.04 0.62
N VAL A 32 30.42 5.23 0.74
CA VAL A 32 29.57 5.66 -0.35
C VAL A 32 30.12 7.02 -0.79
N PRO A 33 30.62 7.17 -2.03
CA PRO A 33 31.15 8.45 -2.49
C PRO A 33 30.12 9.55 -2.30
N ASP A 34 30.53 10.70 -1.75
CA ASP A 34 29.66 11.87 -1.52
C ASP A 34 28.89 12.32 -2.77
N SER A 35 29.36 11.94 -3.96
CA SER A 35 28.68 12.15 -5.25
C SER A 35 27.36 11.40 -5.40
N LEU A 36 27.03 10.45 -4.52
CA LEU A 36 25.74 9.74 -4.50
C LEU A 36 24.72 10.40 -3.56
N PHE A 37 25.12 11.38 -2.75
CA PHE A 37 24.25 12.19 -1.92
C PHE A 37 23.85 13.52 -2.58
N GLU A 38 24.06 13.67 -3.90
CA GLU A 38 23.39 14.76 -4.62
C GLU A 38 21.87 14.54 -4.53
N GLU A 39 21.25 15.28 -3.62
CA GLU A 39 19.80 15.51 -3.58
C GLU A 39 19.35 16.33 -4.79
N THR A 40 19.72 15.91 -6.00
CA THR A 40 18.91 16.25 -7.16
C THR A 40 17.58 15.51 -6.97
N PRO A 41 16.44 16.21 -6.80
CA PRO A 41 15.16 15.52 -6.85
C PRO A 41 15.15 14.71 -8.15
N LEU A 42 14.80 13.44 -8.08
CA LEU A 42 14.56 12.62 -9.26
C LEU A 42 13.47 13.32 -10.07
N VAL A 43 13.88 14.15 -11.03
CA VAL A 43 12.98 14.79 -11.98
C VAL A 43 12.68 13.71 -13.01
N VAL A 44 11.68 12.88 -12.70
CA VAL A 44 11.07 12.01 -13.70
C VAL A 44 10.45 12.95 -14.74
N SER A 45 10.91 12.88 -15.98
CA SER A 45 10.32 13.70 -17.05
C SER A 45 8.85 13.32 -17.24
N GLU A 46 8.04 14.28 -17.64
CA GLU A 46 6.62 14.06 -17.97
C GLU A 46 6.48 12.92 -18.99
N GLU A 47 7.37 12.88 -19.98
CA GLU A 47 7.48 11.82 -20.99
C GLU A 47 7.70 10.43 -20.38
N VAL A 48 8.48 10.30 -19.30
CA VAL A 48 8.68 9.01 -18.60
C VAL A 48 7.44 8.63 -17.78
N ILE A 49 6.72 9.60 -17.23
CA ILE A 49 5.44 9.34 -16.56
C ILE A 49 4.39 8.88 -17.58
N GLU A 50 4.30 9.54 -18.73
CA GLU A 50 3.43 9.17 -19.85
C GLU A 50 3.77 7.76 -20.36
N ASP A 51 5.05 7.48 -20.65
CA ASP A 51 5.51 6.15 -21.08
C ASP A 51 5.14 5.06 -20.07
N ILE A 52 5.29 5.32 -18.77
CA ILE A 52 4.90 4.34 -17.74
C ILE A 52 3.38 4.11 -17.79
N VAL A 53 2.58 5.16 -17.83
CA VAL A 53 1.10 5.08 -17.86
C VAL A 53 0.60 4.36 -19.12
N GLU A 54 1.21 4.61 -20.27
CA GLU A 54 0.85 3.99 -21.56
C GLU A 54 1.20 2.50 -21.62
N ASN A 55 2.28 2.08 -20.94
CA ASN A 55 2.77 0.69 -20.98
C ASN A 55 2.16 -0.23 -19.92
N VAL A 56 1.41 0.28 -18.95
CA VAL A 56 0.66 -0.58 -18.02
C VAL A 56 -0.64 -1.03 -18.70
N SER A 57 -0.95 -2.34 -18.68
CA SER A 57 -2.24 -2.86 -19.14
C SER A 57 -3.39 -2.00 -18.60
N SER A 58 -4.36 -1.64 -19.46
CA SER A 58 -5.44 -0.73 -19.09
C SER A 58 -6.11 -1.19 -17.78
N PRO A 59 -6.25 -0.32 -16.76
CA PRO A 59 -6.87 -0.70 -15.49
C PRO A 59 -8.25 -1.33 -15.65
N ILE A 60 -8.98 -0.93 -16.69
CA ILE A 60 -10.28 -1.48 -17.06
C ILE A 60 -10.15 -2.92 -17.58
N GLU A 61 -9.19 -3.17 -18.46
CA GLU A 61 -8.94 -4.52 -18.99
C GLU A 61 -8.48 -5.46 -17.87
N MET A 62 -7.61 -4.99 -16.96
CA MET A 62 -7.20 -5.75 -15.79
C MET A 62 -8.40 -6.11 -14.89
N ALA A 63 -9.28 -5.15 -14.61
CA ALA A 63 -10.51 -5.43 -13.85
C ALA A 63 -11.44 -6.42 -14.57
N ALA A 64 -11.58 -6.30 -15.89
CA ALA A 64 -12.36 -7.23 -16.71
C ALA A 64 -11.78 -8.65 -16.68
N LEU A 65 -10.46 -8.78 -16.81
CA LEU A 65 -9.74 -10.05 -16.72
C LEU A 65 -9.94 -10.71 -15.35
N ILE A 66 -9.73 -9.98 -14.26
CA ILE A 66 -9.95 -10.50 -12.90
C ILE A 66 -11.39 -10.98 -12.73
N LYS A 67 -12.38 -10.18 -13.15
CA LYS A 67 -13.79 -10.57 -13.08
C LYS A 67 -14.12 -11.80 -13.92
N SER A 68 -13.54 -11.90 -15.12
CA SER A 68 -13.75 -13.03 -16.05
C SER A 68 -13.11 -14.33 -15.58
N SER A 69 -12.04 -14.26 -14.77
CA SER A 69 -11.36 -15.42 -14.22
C SER A 69 -12.20 -16.20 -13.20
N GLY A 70 -13.29 -15.59 -12.70
CA GLY A 70 -14.21 -16.23 -11.75
C GLY A 70 -13.64 -16.43 -10.35
N VAL A 71 -12.50 -15.81 -10.04
CA VAL A 71 -11.93 -15.81 -8.69
C VAL A 71 -12.92 -15.14 -7.71
N PRO A 72 -13.21 -15.74 -6.54
CA PRO A 72 -14.10 -15.12 -5.57
C PRO A 72 -13.43 -13.97 -4.84
N PHE A 73 -14.25 -13.02 -4.36
CA PHE A 73 -13.79 -11.97 -3.46
C PHE A 73 -13.11 -12.56 -2.22
N SER A 74 -11.99 -11.94 -1.83
CA SER A 74 -11.29 -12.21 -0.57
C SER A 74 -10.94 -10.91 0.14
N GLN A 75 -11.34 -10.81 1.42
CA GLN A 75 -10.96 -9.70 2.30
C GLN A 75 -9.45 -9.69 2.59
N ALA A 76 -8.77 -10.83 2.46
CA ALA A 76 -7.36 -10.96 2.80
C ALA A 76 -6.43 -10.21 1.83
N TYR A 77 -6.92 -9.82 0.64
CA TYR A 77 -6.16 -9.01 -0.32
C TYR A 77 -6.24 -7.51 -0.05
N LEU A 78 -7.13 -7.10 0.86
CA LEU A 78 -7.31 -5.69 1.17
C LEU A 78 -6.37 -5.24 2.29
N ASN A 79 -5.85 -4.02 2.17
CA ASN A 79 -5.12 -3.37 3.24
C ASN A 79 -6.07 -2.93 4.37
N LYS A 80 -5.67 -3.08 5.62
CA LYS A 80 -6.50 -2.62 6.76
C LYS A 80 -6.47 -1.10 6.81
N THR A 81 -7.64 -0.47 6.87
CA THR A 81 -7.76 1.00 6.92
C THR A 81 -7.15 1.60 8.18
N ASP A 82 -7.07 0.85 9.26
CA ASP A 82 -6.45 1.27 10.52
C ASP A 82 -4.92 1.43 10.41
N ASN A 83 -4.31 0.93 9.32
CA ASN A 83 -2.88 1.08 9.08
C ASN A 83 -2.47 2.52 8.73
N VAL A 84 -3.42 3.41 8.43
CA VAL A 84 -3.16 4.83 8.09
C VAL A 84 -2.36 5.52 9.19
N ASP A 85 -2.67 5.26 10.45
CA ASP A 85 -2.06 5.93 11.61
C ASP A 85 -0.56 5.59 11.79
N GLY A 86 -0.08 4.50 11.17
CA GLY A 86 1.33 4.06 11.26
C GLY A 86 2.26 4.63 10.17
N LEU A 87 1.75 5.46 9.26
CA LEU A 87 2.48 5.90 8.07
C LEU A 87 3.28 7.17 8.33
N ASN A 88 4.53 7.01 8.77
CA ASN A 88 5.34 8.13 9.28
C ASN A 88 6.04 8.98 8.21
N THR A 89 6.09 8.56 6.93
CA THR A 89 6.80 9.29 5.86
C THR A 89 5.86 9.62 4.70
N SER A 90 6.12 10.73 4.01
CA SER A 90 5.34 11.13 2.83
C SER A 90 5.35 10.06 1.74
N PHE A 91 6.50 9.41 1.52
CA PHE A 91 6.61 8.28 0.60
C PHE A 91 5.65 7.14 0.96
N LYS A 92 5.64 6.71 2.24
CA LYS A 92 4.75 5.64 2.71
C LYS A 92 3.28 6.01 2.58
N ARG A 93 2.93 7.27 2.88
CA ARG A 93 1.57 7.80 2.69
C ARG A 93 1.15 7.79 1.23
N ALA A 94 2.00 8.27 0.33
CA ALA A 94 1.72 8.31 -1.11
C ALA A 94 1.56 6.89 -1.69
N LEU A 95 2.43 5.97 -1.31
CA LEU A 95 2.31 4.57 -1.71
C LEU A 95 0.99 3.96 -1.21
N ASN A 96 0.64 4.17 0.06
CA ASN A 96 -0.61 3.64 0.61
C ASN A 96 -1.85 4.34 0.06
N LEU A 97 -1.76 5.61 -0.35
CA LEU A 97 -2.85 6.29 -1.06
C LEU A 97 -3.19 5.55 -2.35
N GLY A 98 -2.17 5.14 -3.11
CA GLY A 98 -2.35 4.29 -4.30
C GLY A 98 -2.92 2.90 -3.96
N VAL A 99 -2.41 2.25 -2.91
CA VAL A 99 -2.92 0.94 -2.44
C VAL A 99 -4.39 1.02 -2.05
N PHE A 100 -4.79 2.01 -1.25
CA PHE A 100 -6.20 2.16 -0.87
C PHE A 100 -7.10 2.55 -2.05
N GLY A 101 -6.56 3.24 -3.07
CA GLY A 101 -7.25 3.46 -4.34
C GLY A 101 -7.51 2.15 -5.11
N ALA A 102 -6.51 1.27 -5.20
CA ALA A 102 -6.65 -0.05 -5.81
C ALA A 102 -7.64 -0.94 -5.04
N ASP A 103 -7.56 -0.94 -3.70
CA ASP A 103 -8.49 -1.64 -2.81
C ASP A 103 -9.93 -1.16 -3.00
N LEU A 104 -10.13 0.15 -3.16
CA LEU A 104 -11.44 0.73 -3.46
C LEU A 104 -11.99 0.22 -4.80
N GLY A 105 -11.14 0.14 -5.84
CA GLY A 105 -11.50 -0.45 -7.13
C GLY A 105 -11.88 -1.93 -7.02
N TYR A 106 -11.11 -2.70 -6.24
CA TYR A 106 -11.38 -4.12 -5.99
C TYR A 106 -12.70 -4.33 -5.23
N LEU A 107 -12.99 -3.53 -4.20
CA LEU A 107 -14.27 -3.53 -3.49
C LEU A 107 -15.43 -3.22 -4.43
N ASN A 108 -15.28 -2.22 -5.30
CA ASN A 108 -16.32 -1.82 -6.25
C ASN A 108 -16.58 -2.92 -7.30
N MET A 109 -15.52 -3.52 -7.86
CA MET A 109 -15.61 -4.61 -8.84
C MET A 109 -16.41 -5.83 -8.32
N TYR A 110 -16.29 -6.14 -7.03
CA TYR A 110 -17.04 -7.21 -6.35
C TYR A 110 -18.31 -6.75 -5.62
N ASN A 111 -18.75 -5.50 -5.84
CA ASN A 111 -19.94 -4.91 -5.23
C ASN A 111 -19.94 -4.95 -3.68
N LYS A 112 -18.78 -4.78 -3.04
CA LYS A 112 -18.63 -4.80 -1.57
C LYS A 112 -18.77 -3.41 -0.97
N THR A 113 -19.98 -2.85 -1.03
CA THR A 113 -20.29 -1.48 -0.61
C THR A 113 -20.16 -1.21 0.89
N GLY A 114 -20.27 -2.24 1.75
CA GLY A 114 -20.21 -2.09 3.21
C GLY A 114 -18.89 -1.54 3.74
N SER A 115 -17.77 -1.79 3.04
CA SER A 115 -16.44 -1.32 3.44
C SER A 115 -16.00 -0.06 2.68
N VAL A 116 -16.65 0.31 1.59
CA VAL A 116 -16.23 1.42 0.71
C VAL A 116 -16.01 2.75 1.46
N ILE A 117 -16.85 3.05 2.44
CA ILE A 117 -16.75 4.31 3.19
C ILE A 117 -15.47 4.39 4.04
N SER A 118 -15.02 3.28 4.64
CA SER A 118 -13.78 3.31 5.44
C SER A 118 -12.56 3.53 4.56
N TYR A 119 -12.54 2.98 3.35
CA TYR A 119 -11.45 3.18 2.39
C TYR A 119 -11.44 4.61 1.84
N ILE A 120 -12.61 5.19 1.53
CA ILE A 120 -12.69 6.61 1.16
C ILE A 120 -12.18 7.51 2.29
N SER A 121 -12.49 7.18 3.54
CA SER A 121 -11.98 7.93 4.69
C SER A 121 -10.46 7.83 4.79
N ALA A 122 -9.88 6.64 4.61
CA ALA A 122 -8.43 6.44 4.59
C ALA A 122 -7.75 7.24 3.47
N ILE A 123 -8.29 7.18 2.25
CA ILE A 123 -7.83 7.97 1.09
C ILE A 123 -7.88 9.47 1.41
N LYS A 124 -8.98 9.94 2.01
CA LYS A 124 -9.13 11.33 2.41
C LYS A 124 -8.05 11.76 3.39
N THR A 125 -7.88 11.04 4.50
CA THR A 125 -6.84 11.32 5.49
C THR A 125 -5.46 11.41 4.85
N LEU A 126 -5.07 10.40 4.05
CA LEU A 126 -3.76 10.40 3.39
C LEU A 126 -3.58 11.55 2.41
N SER A 127 -4.61 11.89 1.64
CA SER A 127 -4.56 13.01 0.69
C SER A 127 -4.41 14.36 1.41
N GLU A 128 -5.03 14.53 2.57
CA GLU A 128 -4.93 15.74 3.39
C GLU A 128 -3.53 15.85 4.01
N GLU A 129 -2.99 14.76 4.55
CA GLU A 129 -1.63 14.71 5.10
C GLU A 129 -0.55 14.98 4.03
N LEU A 130 -0.79 14.53 2.80
CA LEU A 130 0.06 14.78 1.64
C LEU A 130 -0.18 16.17 1.01
N LYS A 131 -1.16 16.94 1.50
CA LYS A 131 -1.55 18.26 0.97
C LYS A 131 -2.04 18.24 -0.50
N VAL A 132 -2.55 17.10 -0.95
CA VAL A 132 -3.12 16.90 -2.30
C VAL A 132 -4.65 16.72 -2.27
N GLY A 133 -5.29 16.77 -1.10
CA GLY A 133 -6.73 16.55 -0.95
C GLY A 133 -7.62 17.48 -1.78
N GLN A 134 -7.13 18.68 -2.14
CA GLN A 134 -7.84 19.62 -3.01
C GLN A 134 -8.07 19.10 -4.43
N PHE A 135 -7.25 18.14 -4.89
CA PHE A 135 -7.37 17.53 -6.21
C PHE A 135 -8.39 16.38 -6.24
N PHE A 136 -8.98 16.03 -5.09
CA PHE A 136 -9.95 14.96 -4.97
C PHE A 136 -11.37 15.51 -4.79
N ASP A 137 -12.29 15.13 -5.66
CA ASP A 137 -13.72 15.26 -5.42
C ASP A 137 -14.24 14.04 -4.64
N PHE A 138 -14.15 14.10 -3.32
CA PHE A 138 -14.64 13.03 -2.43
C PHE A 138 -16.14 12.81 -2.52
N GLY A 139 -16.93 13.83 -2.92
CA GLY A 139 -18.36 13.69 -3.12
C GLY A 139 -18.67 12.81 -4.32
N THR A 140 -18.01 13.09 -5.45
CA THR A 140 -18.08 12.26 -6.65
C THR A 140 -17.49 10.87 -6.41
N LEU A 141 -16.32 10.76 -5.76
CA LEU A 141 -15.72 9.47 -5.43
C LEU A 141 -16.67 8.58 -4.62
N LYS A 142 -17.28 9.14 -3.56
CA LYS A 142 -18.27 8.42 -2.75
C LYS A 142 -19.47 7.98 -3.58
N ARG A 143 -20.03 8.90 -4.38
CA ARG A 143 -21.18 8.60 -5.24
C ARG A 143 -20.86 7.48 -6.22
N LEU A 144 -19.68 7.48 -6.84
CA LEU A 144 -19.25 6.45 -7.78
C LEU A 144 -19.03 5.11 -7.08
N ALA A 145 -18.33 5.11 -5.95
CA ALA A 145 -17.96 3.88 -5.25
C ALA A 145 -19.15 3.17 -4.57
N THR A 146 -20.23 3.91 -4.23
CA THR A 146 -21.42 3.33 -3.57
C THR A 146 -22.58 3.03 -4.52
N ASN A 147 -22.55 3.50 -5.77
CA ASN A 147 -23.64 3.30 -6.74
C ASN A 147 -23.20 2.37 -7.88
N ASN A 148 -23.72 1.13 -7.87
CA ASN A 148 -23.33 0.10 -8.84
C ASN A 148 -24.27 0.01 -10.06
N THR A 149 -25.24 0.92 -10.18
CA THR A 149 -26.34 0.82 -11.15
C THR A 149 -25.97 1.24 -12.58
N ASN A 150 -24.76 1.73 -12.83
CA ASN A 150 -24.34 2.17 -14.16
C ASN A 150 -22.83 2.00 -14.37
N LEU A 151 -22.39 0.73 -14.48
CA LEU A 151 -20.99 0.37 -14.76
C LEU A 151 -20.45 1.08 -16.01
N ASP A 152 -21.29 1.32 -17.02
CA ASP A 152 -20.91 2.05 -18.24
C ASP A 152 -20.65 3.53 -17.97
N SER A 153 -21.42 4.16 -17.06
CA SER A 153 -21.15 5.54 -16.64
C SER A 153 -19.90 5.64 -15.77
N LEU A 154 -19.66 4.65 -14.91
CA LEU A 154 -18.41 4.52 -14.15
C LEU A 154 -17.21 4.38 -15.09
N MET A 155 -17.32 3.51 -16.10
CA MET A 155 -16.30 3.29 -17.11
C MET A 155 -16.00 4.57 -17.89
N TYR A 156 -17.04 5.23 -18.40
CA TYR A 156 -16.92 6.48 -19.14
C TYR A 156 -16.26 7.58 -18.31
N ILE A 157 -16.72 7.78 -17.07
CA ILE A 157 -16.15 8.79 -16.16
C ILE A 157 -14.68 8.47 -15.85
N SER A 158 -14.35 7.21 -15.57
CA SER A 158 -12.96 6.79 -15.29
C SER A 158 -12.03 7.01 -16.46
N VAL A 159 -12.44 6.73 -17.70
CA VAL A 159 -11.61 6.98 -18.89
C VAL A 159 -11.47 8.48 -19.14
N SER A 160 -12.55 9.24 -18.97
CA SER A 160 -12.55 10.69 -19.20
C SER A 160 -11.74 11.49 -18.18
N SER A 161 -11.43 10.94 -17.01
CA SER A 161 -10.64 11.65 -15.98
C SER A 161 -9.13 11.57 -16.20
N PHE A 162 -8.66 10.69 -17.09
CA PHE A 162 -7.24 10.55 -17.45
C PHE A 162 -6.85 11.40 -18.68
N ASN A 163 -7.83 11.96 -19.40
CA ASN A 163 -7.63 12.83 -20.58
C ASN A 163 -8.10 14.25 -20.25
#